data_AF-A0A936NXC0-F1
#
_entry.id   AF-A0A936NXC0-F1
#
_cell.length_a   1.000
_cell.length_b   1.000
_cell.length_c   1.000
_cell.angle_alpha   90.00
_cell.angle_beta   90.00
_cell.angle_gamma   90.00
#
_symmetry.space_group_name_H-M   'P 1'
#
loop_
_entity.id
_entity.type
_entity.pdbx_description
1 polymer ?
#
loop_
_entity_poly.entity_id
_entity_poly.type
_entity_poly.pdbx_seq_one_letter_code
_entity_poly.pdbx_strand_id
1 'polypeptide(L)'
;MRPVSLETRRELSAAIIERYRAADRLSKKAILNEFVKVTEYHRKHAIRILNGKQVDRQRQPIGRRIHQAAVDEALIVLWEAADRICGKRLKALLPTLVEAMERYGHLHLDETL
;
A
#
# COMPACT_ATOMS: atom_id res chain seq x y z
N MET A 1 5.67 -5.56 -33.50
CA MET A 1 5.95 -6.51 -32.40
C MET A 1 4.68 -6.58 -31.55
N ARG A 2 4.07 -7.76 -31.36
CA ARG A 2 2.82 -7.85 -30.57
C ARG A 2 3.15 -7.54 -29.11
N PRO A 3 2.40 -6.67 -28.42
CA PRO A 3 2.65 -6.41 -27.01
C PRO A 3 2.40 -7.71 -26.24
N VAL A 4 3.43 -8.19 -25.54
CA VAL A 4 3.30 -9.35 -24.65
C VAL A 4 2.26 -9.01 -23.59
N SER A 5 1.23 -9.84 -23.45
CA SER A 5 0.17 -9.66 -22.45
C SER A 5 0.78 -9.55 -21.04
N LEU A 6 0.15 -8.77 -20.17
CA LEU A 6 0.59 -8.62 -18.78
C LEU A 6 0.62 -9.97 -18.05
N GLU A 7 -0.28 -10.89 -18.40
CA GLU A 7 -0.34 -12.25 -17.86
C GLU A 7 0.90 -13.05 -18.26
N THR A 8 1.20 -13.10 -19.57
CA THR A 8 2.41 -13.75 -20.09
C THR A 8 3.69 -13.15 -19.50
N ARG A 9 3.73 -11.82 -19.26
CA ARG A 9 4.87 -11.18 -18.58
C ARG A 9 5.01 -11.63 -17.12
N ARG A 10 3.91 -11.89 -16.41
CA ARG A 10 3.92 -12.40 -15.03
C ARG A 10 4.40 -13.84 -14.97
N GLU A 11 3.90 -14.70 -15.84
CA GLU A 11 4.33 -16.10 -15.95
C GLU A 11 5.83 -16.19 -16.28
N LEU A 12 6.28 -15.41 -17.27
CA LEU A 12 7.70 -15.32 -17.63
C LEU A 12 8.56 -14.84 -16.45
N SER A 13 8.06 -13.86 -15.69
CA SER A 13 8.76 -13.38 -14.49
C SER A 13 8.87 -14.47 -13.43
N ALA A 14 7.77 -15.18 -13.14
CA ALA A 14 7.73 -16.26 -12.16
C ALA A 14 8.71 -17.39 -12.52
N ALA A 15 8.76 -17.79 -13.79
CA ALA A 15 9.65 -18.85 -14.25
C ALA A 15 11.14 -18.47 -14.18
N ILE A 16 11.48 -17.18 -14.37
CA ILE A 16 12.88 -16.72 -14.44
C ILE A 16 13.45 -16.31 -13.08
N ILE A 17 12.60 -15.95 -12.10
CA ILE A 17 13.05 -15.47 -10.78
C ILE A 17 14.02 -16.43 -10.09
N GLU A 18 13.69 -17.72 -10.02
CA GLU A 18 14.53 -18.70 -9.30
C GLU A 18 15.88 -18.89 -9.99
N ARG A 19 15.87 -19.01 -11.33
CA ARG A 19 17.10 -19.09 -12.14
C ARG A 19 17.95 -17.83 -12.01
N TYR A 20 17.34 -16.65 -11.98
CA TYR A 20 18.04 -15.38 -11.79
C TYR A 20 18.65 -15.28 -10.39
N ARG A 21 17.98 -15.77 -9.34
CA ARG A 21 18.51 -15.73 -7.97
C ARG A 21 19.71 -16.65 -7.78
N ALA A 22 19.63 -17.88 -8.31
CA ALA A 22 20.67 -18.90 -8.20
C ALA A 22 21.91 -18.64 -9.08
N ALA A 23 21.77 -17.82 -10.13
CA ALA A 23 22.85 -17.52 -11.06
C ALA A 23 24.02 -16.73 -10.44
N ASP A 24 25.23 -16.96 -10.97
CA ASP A 24 26.42 -16.14 -10.69
C ASP A 24 26.33 -14.77 -11.37
N ARG A 25 27.30 -13.88 -11.13
CA ARG A 25 27.25 -12.48 -11.60
C ARG A 25 27.19 -12.36 -13.13
N LEU A 26 27.88 -13.23 -13.87
CA LEU A 26 27.90 -13.17 -15.34
C LEU A 26 26.58 -13.69 -15.91
N SER A 27 26.12 -14.84 -15.40
CA SER A 27 24.84 -15.43 -15.81
C SER A 27 23.64 -14.54 -15.45
N LYS A 28 23.67 -13.86 -14.30
CA LYS A 28 22.67 -12.84 -13.92
C LYS A 28 22.56 -11.73 -14.95
N LYS A 29 23.69 -11.22 -15.46
CA LYS A 29 23.70 -10.17 -16.49
C LYS A 29 23.06 -10.67 -17.79
N ALA A 30 23.36 -11.90 -18.20
CA ALA A 30 22.79 -12.52 -19.41
C ALA A 30 21.27 -12.70 -19.28
N ILE A 31 20.82 -13.32 -18.19
CA ILE A 31 19.39 -13.54 -17.89
C ILE A 31 18.61 -12.22 -17.87
N LEU A 32 19.18 -11.19 -17.22
CA LEU A 32 18.55 -9.86 -17.16
C LEU A 32 18.46 -9.19 -18.53
N ASN A 33 19.48 -9.34 -19.38
CA ASN A 33 19.46 -8.76 -20.72
C ASN A 33 18.39 -9.41 -21.60
N GLU A 34 18.27 -10.73 -21.55
CA GLU A 34 17.23 -11.49 -22.25
C GLU A 34 15.83 -11.08 -21.77
N PHE A 35 15.63 -11.02 -20.44
CA PHE A 35 14.37 -10.64 -19.84
C PHE A 35 13.93 -9.22 -20.25
N VAL A 36 14.84 -8.26 -20.30
CA VAL A 36 14.57 -6.88 -20.77
C VAL A 36 14.19 -6.87 -22.26
N LYS A 37 14.86 -7.67 -23.10
CA LYS A 37 14.53 -7.76 -24.53
C LYS A 37 13.13 -8.32 -24.79
N VAL A 38 12.70 -9.31 -24.00
CA VAL A 38 11.39 -9.98 -24.18
C VAL A 38 10.25 -9.17 -23.57
N THR A 39 10.47 -8.57 -22.38
CA THR A 39 9.41 -7.83 -21.66
C THR A 39 9.33 -6.36 -22.03
N GLU A 40 10.36 -5.82 -22.68
CA GLU A 40 10.58 -4.38 -22.91
C GLU A 40 10.59 -3.55 -21.63
N TYR A 41 10.76 -4.18 -20.46
CA TYR A 41 10.86 -3.47 -19.20
C TYR A 41 12.17 -2.69 -19.10
N HIS A 42 12.10 -1.52 -18.51
CA HIS A 42 13.30 -0.80 -18.12
C HIS A 42 14.14 -1.66 -17.16
N ARG A 43 15.46 -1.71 -17.38
CA ARG A 43 16.39 -2.58 -16.64
C ARG A 43 16.23 -2.48 -15.12
N LYS A 44 16.06 -1.26 -14.59
CA LYS A 44 15.88 -1.03 -13.15
C LYS A 44 14.58 -1.65 -12.62
N HIS A 45 13.52 -1.64 -13.43
CA HIS A 45 12.25 -2.28 -13.10
C HIS A 45 12.37 -3.81 -13.18
N ALA A 46 13.01 -4.34 -14.21
CA ALA A 46 13.29 -5.76 -14.34
C ALA A 46 14.08 -6.33 -13.14
N ILE A 47 15.14 -5.64 -12.72
CA ILE A 47 15.90 -6.01 -11.51
C ILE A 47 14.98 -6.05 -10.29
N ARG A 48 14.09 -5.05 -10.12
CA ARG A 48 13.15 -5.01 -9.00
C ARG A 48 12.17 -6.18 -9.02
N ILE A 49 11.69 -6.58 -10.20
CA ILE A 49 10.80 -7.74 -10.35
C ILE A 49 11.54 -9.02 -9.99
N LEU A 50 12.75 -9.23 -10.55
CA LEU A 50 13.51 -10.47 -10.36
C LEU A 50 14.11 -10.63 -8.95
N ASN A 51 14.46 -9.52 -8.29
CA ASN A 51 14.91 -9.50 -6.89
C ASN A 51 13.77 -9.34 -5.87
N GLY A 52 12.58 -8.95 -6.31
CA GLY A 52 11.45 -8.75 -5.44
C GLY A 52 11.12 -10.07 -4.76
N LYS A 53 11.06 -10.09 -3.42
CA LYS A 53 10.27 -11.13 -2.74
C LYS A 53 8.86 -10.98 -3.31
N GLN A 54 8.22 -12.07 -3.70
CA GLN A 54 6.76 -12.08 -3.85
C GLN A 54 6.24 -11.81 -2.44
N VAL A 55 6.18 -10.53 -2.07
CA VAL A 55 5.41 -10.10 -0.93
C VAL A 55 4.01 -10.34 -1.41
N ASP A 56 3.46 -11.46 -0.97
CA ASP A 56 2.05 -11.69 -1.03
C ASP A 56 1.40 -10.48 -0.37
N ARG A 57 1.04 -9.49 -1.20
CA ARG A 57 0.19 -8.38 -0.78
C ARG A 57 -1.22 -8.93 -0.73
N GLN A 58 -1.41 -10.02 0.03
CA GLN A 58 -2.54 -10.09 0.92
C GLN A 58 -2.45 -8.83 1.78
N ARG A 59 -3.04 -7.74 1.26
CA ARG A 59 -3.66 -6.76 2.13
C ARG A 59 -4.63 -7.61 2.93
N GLN A 60 -4.19 -8.08 4.09
CA GLN A 60 -5.07 -8.56 5.13
C GLN A 60 -6.17 -7.50 5.18
N PRO A 61 -7.42 -7.81 4.81
CA PRO A 61 -8.49 -6.88 5.11
C PRO A 61 -8.35 -6.69 6.61
N ILE A 62 -7.98 -5.48 7.03
CA ILE A 62 -7.92 -5.14 8.45
C ILE A 62 -9.31 -5.52 8.94
N GLY A 63 -9.39 -6.63 9.68
CA GLY A 63 -10.67 -7.24 10.03
C GLY A 63 -11.55 -6.14 10.61
N ARG A 64 -12.80 -6.06 10.15
CA ARG A 64 -13.76 -5.02 10.55
C ARG A 64 -13.74 -4.94 12.08
N ARG A 65 -12.98 -3.98 12.61
CA ARG A 65 -12.78 -3.82 14.03
C ARG A 65 -14.10 -3.27 14.53
N ILE A 66 -14.77 -3.97 15.42
CA ILE A 66 -16.17 -3.68 15.81
C ILE A 66 -16.31 -2.25 16.38
N HIS A 67 -15.21 -1.68 16.91
CA HIS A 67 -15.12 -0.29 17.37
C HIS A 67 -14.99 0.76 16.24
N GLN A 68 -14.86 0.35 14.98
CA GLN A 68 -14.54 1.26 13.88
C GLN A 68 -15.75 2.10 13.44
N ALA A 69 -16.99 1.60 13.51
CA ALA A 69 -18.14 2.37 13.07
C ALA A 69 -18.38 3.62 13.95
N ALA A 70 -18.41 3.45 15.27
CA ALA A 70 -18.58 4.57 16.21
C ALA A 70 -17.39 5.55 16.16
N VAL A 71 -16.17 5.03 16.02
CA VAL A 71 -14.96 5.85 15.87
C VAL A 71 -14.97 6.61 14.53
N ASP A 72 -15.41 5.98 13.45
CA ASP A 72 -15.52 6.60 12.13
C ASP A 72 -16.59 7.71 12.15
N GLU A 73 -17.75 7.48 12.78
CA GLU A 73 -18.80 8.48 12.96
C GLU A 73 -18.30 9.70 13.76
N ALA A 74 -17.66 9.47 14.91
CA ALA A 74 -17.06 10.53 15.70
C ALA A 74 -15.99 11.29 14.90
N LEU A 75 -15.16 10.58 14.13
CA LEU A 75 -14.12 11.19 13.30
C LEU A 75 -14.70 12.01 12.16
N ILE A 76 -15.83 11.59 11.58
CA ILE A 76 -16.56 12.36 10.55
C ILE A 76 -17.06 13.67 11.15
N VAL A 77 -17.71 13.63 12.31
CA VAL A 77 -18.20 14.83 13.01
C VAL A 77 -17.06 15.81 13.30
N LEU A 78 -15.94 15.30 13.82
CA LEU A 78 -14.73 16.10 14.09
C LEU A 78 -14.13 16.68 12.80
N TRP A 79 -14.11 15.90 11.72
CA TRP A 79 -13.58 16.36 10.43
C TRP A 79 -14.45 17.45 9.79
N GLU A 80 -15.78 17.35 9.93
CA GLU A 80 -16.71 18.37 9.46
C GLU A 80 -16.63 19.65 10.29
N ALA A 81 -16.51 19.53 11.62
CA ALA A 81 -16.28 20.68 12.50
C ALA A 81 -14.95 21.40 12.20
N ALA A 82 -13.97 20.68 11.65
CA ALA A 82 -12.66 21.21 11.27
C ALA A 82 -12.56 21.65 9.80
N ASP A 83 -13.66 22.02 9.14
CA ASP A 83 -13.70 22.45 7.73
C ASP A 83 -13.05 21.45 6.76
N ARG A 84 -13.15 20.16 7.07
CA ARG A 84 -12.65 19.06 6.23
C ARG A 84 -11.15 19.15 5.92
N ILE A 85 -10.34 19.65 6.86
CA ILE A 85 -8.87 19.72 6.72
C ILE A 85 -8.23 18.34 6.47
N CYS A 86 -7.03 18.35 5.88
CA CYS A 86 -6.30 17.12 5.59
C CYS A 86 -6.00 16.34 6.89
N GLY A 87 -6.01 14.99 6.81
CA GLY A 87 -5.90 14.12 7.99
C GLY A 87 -4.64 14.36 8.86
N LYS A 88 -3.55 14.84 8.27
CA LYS A 88 -2.34 15.21 9.03
C LYS A 88 -2.58 16.41 9.95
N ARG A 89 -3.32 17.42 9.47
CA ARG A 89 -3.69 18.60 10.26
C ARG A 89 -4.79 18.25 11.26
N LEU A 90 -5.78 17.46 10.84
CA LEU A 90 -6.83 16.97 11.72
C LEU A 90 -6.23 16.25 12.94
N LYS A 91 -5.30 15.31 12.71
CA LYS A 91 -4.63 14.57 13.79
C LYS A 91 -3.97 15.49 14.84
N ALA A 92 -3.36 16.59 14.41
CA ALA A 92 -2.74 17.54 15.32
C ALA A 92 -3.77 18.37 16.11
N LEU A 93 -4.94 18.61 15.52
CA LEU A 93 -6.02 19.41 16.11
C LEU A 93 -6.96 18.60 17.01
N LEU A 94 -7.03 17.29 16.82
CA LEU A 94 -7.97 16.38 17.50
C LEU A 94 -8.07 16.59 19.02
N PRO A 95 -6.96 16.67 19.80
CA PRO A 95 -7.06 16.82 21.25
C PRO A 95 -7.84 18.07 21.68
N THR A 96 -7.53 19.20 21.05
CA THR A 96 -8.19 20.49 21.34
C THR A 96 -9.64 20.49 20.84
N LEU A 97 -9.89 19.87 19.69
CA LEU A 97 -11.23 19.83 19.10
C LEU A 97 -12.18 18.94 19.90
N VAL A 98 -11.72 17.76 20.36
CA VAL A 98 -12.51 16.88 21.22
C VAL A 98 -12.87 17.58 22.52
N GLU A 99 -11.89 18.19 23.21
CA GLU A 99 -12.12 18.93 24.45
C GLU A 99 -13.15 20.07 24.27
N ALA A 100 -13.04 20.83 23.17
CA ALA A 100 -13.99 21.89 22.87
C ALA A 100 -15.39 21.35 22.58
N MET A 101 -15.50 20.28 21.78
CA MET A 101 -16.80 19.71 21.41
C MET A 101 -17.49 19.02 22.58
N GLU A 102 -16.76 18.38 23.49
CA GLU A 102 -17.31 17.83 24.73
C GLU A 102 -17.79 18.94 25.67
N ARG A 103 -16.99 20.01 25.83
CA ARG A 103 -17.35 21.17 26.67
C ARG A 103 -18.66 21.83 26.25
N TYR A 104 -18.90 21.92 24.95
CA TYR A 104 -20.13 22.53 24.41
C TYR A 104 -21.24 21.52 24.13
N GLY A 105 -21.05 20.24 24.50
CA GLY A 105 -22.07 19.19 24.35
C GLY A 105 -22.34 18.77 22.91
N HIS A 106 -21.42 19.05 21.98
CA HIS A 106 -21.51 18.65 20.57
C HIS A 106 -20.95 17.25 20.30
N LEU A 107 -20.22 16.68 21.26
CA LEU A 107 -19.68 15.33 21.22
C LEU A 107 -19.73 14.72 22.62
N HIS A 108 -20.06 13.43 22.71
CA HIS A 108 -19.93 12.65 23.93
C HIS A 108 -19.22 11.36 23.57
N LEU A 109 -17.97 11.23 23.99
CA LEU A 109 -17.20 10.00 23.83
C LEU A 109 -17.27 9.23 25.15
N ASP A 110 -17.67 7.97 25.09
CA ASP A 110 -17.55 7.09 26.25
C ASP A 110 -16.06 6.86 26.54
N GLU A 111 -15.63 7.11 27.78
CA GLU A 111 -14.24 6.97 28.23
C GLU A 111 -13.72 5.51 28.20
N THR A 112 -14.59 4.56 27.84
CA THR A 112 -14.30 3.12 27.76
C THR A 112 -13.95 2.70 26.34
N LEU A 113 -12.76 3.08 25.88
CA LEU A 113 -12.12 2.56 24.66
C LEU A 113 -10.63 2.25 24.87
#